data_AF-A0A932CE11-F1
#
_entry.id   AF-A0A932CE11-F1
#
_cell.length_a   1.000
_cell.length_b   1.000
_cell.length_c   1.000
_cell.angle_alpha   90.00
_cell.angle_beta   90.00
_cell.angle_gamma   90.00
#
_symmetry.space_group_name_H-M   'P 1'
#
loop_
_entity.id
_entity.type
_entity.pdbx_description
1 polymer ?
#
loop_
_entity_poly.entity_id
_entity_poly.type
_entity_poly.pdbx_seq_one_letter_code
_entity_poly.pdbx_strand_id
1 'polypeptide(L)'
;MSEDELGIILHREPKMEKPALVASWSGIGNIGLLAVETLRSQLWAEELGEIEPWDFFYPKGVIIREGVLEDLTFPVNKFFCKKAGEKGLILFLGEEQPSGNGRKGYRLASFVLDVAEKLGCQRVYTTGAAVALTHHALKPRVWV
;
A
#
# COMPACT_ATOMS: atom_id res chain seq x y z
N MET A 1 8.51 9.45 20.61
CA MET A 1 7.37 9.91 19.79
C MET A 1 6.43 8.73 19.66
N SER A 2 5.17 8.90 20.01
CA SER A 2 4.17 7.81 19.91
C SER A 2 3.83 7.57 18.43
N GLU A 3 3.35 6.37 18.09
CA GLU A 3 3.01 5.98 16.71
C GLU A 3 1.93 6.88 16.09
N ASP A 4 1.03 7.39 16.93
CA ASP A 4 0.03 8.40 16.58
C ASP A 4 0.65 9.72 16.07
N GLU A 5 1.90 10.06 16.46
CA GLU A 5 2.58 11.27 15.98
C GLU A 5 3.21 11.11 14.58
N LEU A 6 3.30 9.89 14.05
CA LEU A 6 3.91 9.58 12.75
C LEU A 6 2.87 9.32 11.65
N GLY A 7 1.57 9.30 11.94
CA GLY A 7 0.54 9.02 10.92
C GLY A 7 0.55 7.56 10.43
N ILE A 8 1.04 6.63 11.24
CA ILE A 8 0.98 5.18 11.01
C ILE A 8 0.07 4.59 12.08
N ILE A 9 -1.00 3.92 11.67
CA ILE A 9 -1.98 3.33 12.57
C ILE A 9 -1.98 1.82 12.33
N LEU A 10 -1.43 1.04 13.27
CA LEU A 10 -1.52 -0.43 13.24
C LEU A 10 -2.55 -0.91 14.26
N HIS A 11 -3.58 -1.61 13.80
CA HIS A 11 -4.60 -2.19 14.67
C HIS A 11 -4.13 -3.48 15.36
N ARG A 12 -3.07 -4.10 14.83
CA ARG A 12 -2.49 -5.34 15.36
C ARG A 12 -1.08 -5.58 14.83
N GLU A 13 -0.33 -6.36 15.59
CA GLU A 13 1.06 -6.73 15.28
C GLU A 13 1.21 -8.26 15.28
N PRO A 14 0.99 -8.93 14.14
CA PRO A 14 1.13 -10.37 14.08
C PRO A 14 2.59 -10.78 14.19
N LYS A 15 2.89 -11.72 15.09
CA LYS A 15 4.21 -12.36 15.14
C LYS A 15 4.40 -13.26 13.92
N MET A 16 5.37 -12.93 13.08
CA MET A 16 5.77 -13.68 11.88
C MET A 16 7.29 -13.76 11.84
N GLU A 17 7.85 -14.92 11.48
CA GLU A 17 9.28 -15.09 11.27
C GLU A 17 9.65 -14.55 9.88
N LYS A 18 10.40 -13.44 9.87
CA LYS A 18 11.04 -12.85 8.68
C LYS A 18 10.07 -12.71 7.49
N PRO A 19 8.92 -12.03 7.66
CA PRO A 19 7.97 -11.86 6.58
C PRO A 19 8.59 -11.11 5.39
N ALA A 20 7.99 -11.27 4.22
CA ALA A 20 8.24 -10.38 3.08
C ALA A 20 7.15 -9.33 3.01
N LEU A 21 7.52 -8.12 2.60
CA LEU A 21 6.58 -7.07 2.20
C LEU A 21 6.45 -7.06 0.67
N VAL A 22 5.22 -7.03 0.17
CA VAL A 22 4.91 -6.68 -1.22
C VAL A 22 4.17 -5.35 -1.21
N ALA A 23 4.81 -4.30 -1.71
CA ALA A 23 4.24 -2.95 -1.75
C ALA A 23 3.86 -2.58 -3.19
N SER A 24 2.66 -2.01 -3.34
CA SER A 24 2.23 -1.46 -4.63
C SER A 24 1.44 -0.17 -4.46
N TRP A 25 1.58 0.68 -5.46
CA TRP A 25 0.77 1.87 -5.64
C TRP A 25 0.08 1.85 -7.01
N SER A 26 -0.90 2.73 -7.22
CA SER A 26 -1.41 3.05 -8.56
C SER A 26 -0.26 3.44 -9.50
N GLY A 27 -0.40 3.10 -10.77
CA GLY A 27 0.65 3.28 -11.77
C GLY A 27 0.15 2.95 -13.18
N ILE A 28 1.07 2.72 -14.12
CA ILE A 28 0.71 2.45 -15.52
C ILE A 28 -0.27 1.27 -15.60
N GLY A 29 -1.50 1.56 -16.05
CA GLY A 29 -2.59 0.59 -16.19
C GLY A 29 -3.02 -0.10 -14.89
N ASN A 30 -2.61 0.42 -13.73
CA ASN A 30 -2.83 -0.19 -12.41
C ASN A 30 -2.43 -1.66 -12.29
N ILE A 31 -1.50 -2.13 -13.14
CA ILE A 31 -1.14 -3.55 -13.22
C ILE A 31 -0.56 -4.05 -11.89
N GLY A 32 0.39 -3.31 -11.30
CA GLY A 32 0.99 -3.67 -10.01
C GLY A 32 -0.07 -3.70 -8.90
N LEU A 33 -0.88 -2.63 -8.80
CA LEU A 33 -1.91 -2.52 -7.78
C LEU A 33 -2.94 -3.65 -7.88
N LEU A 34 -3.41 -3.96 -9.10
CA LEU A 34 -4.33 -5.06 -9.35
C LEU A 34 -3.71 -6.42 -9.03
N ALA A 35 -2.42 -6.63 -9.29
CA ALA A 35 -1.74 -7.88 -8.97
C ALA A 35 -1.70 -8.11 -7.44
N VAL A 36 -1.32 -7.10 -6.67
CA VAL A 36 -1.26 -7.19 -5.20
C VAL A 36 -2.65 -7.25 -4.58
N GLU A 37 -3.63 -6.53 -5.13
CA GLU A 37 -5.03 -6.60 -4.69
C GLU A 37 -5.65 -7.97 -4.96
N THR A 38 -5.35 -8.57 -6.11
CA THR A 38 -5.74 -9.95 -6.42
C THR A 38 -5.11 -10.91 -5.42
N LEU A 39 -3.82 -10.75 -5.10
CA LEU A 39 -3.13 -11.57 -4.11
C LEU A 39 -3.76 -11.42 -2.71
N ARG A 40 -4.07 -10.19 -2.29
CA ARG A 40 -4.78 -9.89 -1.03
C ARG A 40 -6.11 -10.65 -0.96
N SER A 41 -6.91 -10.54 -2.02
CA SER A 41 -8.23 -11.17 -2.11
C SER A 41 -8.14 -12.70 -2.09
N GLN A 42 -7.29 -13.29 -2.93
CA GLN A 42 -7.14 -14.75 -3.05
C GLN A 42 -6.57 -15.41 -1.79
N LEU A 43 -5.74 -14.69 -1.02
CA LEU A 43 -5.20 -15.20 0.24
C LEU A 43 -6.14 -14.97 1.42
N TRP A 44 -7.23 -14.23 1.25
CA TRP A 44 -8.03 -13.66 2.34
C TRP A 44 -7.11 -12.96 3.34
N ALA A 45 -6.21 -12.12 2.83
CA ALA A 45 -5.30 -11.35 3.67
C ALA A 45 -6.11 -10.34 4.47
N GLU A 46 -5.84 -10.31 5.76
CA GLU A 46 -6.60 -9.56 6.74
C GLU A 46 -5.92 -8.20 7.00
N GLU A 47 -6.70 -7.15 7.21
CA GLU A 47 -6.18 -5.79 7.43
C GLU A 47 -5.30 -5.69 8.68
N LEU A 48 -4.18 -4.97 8.58
CA LEU A 48 -3.25 -4.71 9.69
C LEU A 48 -3.37 -3.30 10.23
N GLY A 49 -3.67 -2.34 9.35
CA GLY A 49 -3.59 -0.93 9.64
C GLY A 49 -3.37 -0.12 8.39
N GLU A 50 -3.05 1.16 8.56
CA GLU A 50 -2.97 2.14 7.49
C GLU A 50 -1.95 3.25 7.77
N ILE A 51 -1.58 3.95 6.71
CA ILE A 51 -0.92 5.25 6.81
C ILE A 51 -2.00 6.31 6.62
N GLU A 52 -2.04 7.24 7.55
CA GLU A 52 -2.91 8.39 7.51
C GLU A 52 -2.69 9.22 6.22
N PRO A 53 -3.74 9.52 5.46
CA PRO A 53 -3.59 10.05 4.11
C PRO A 53 -3.40 11.57 4.06
N TRP A 54 -3.71 12.30 5.13
CA TRP A 54 -3.89 13.77 5.15
C TRP A 54 -2.65 14.55 4.69
N ASP A 55 -1.46 14.07 5.07
CA ASP A 55 -0.19 14.70 4.71
C ASP A 55 0.21 14.47 3.24
N PHE A 56 -0.37 13.44 2.62
CA PHE A 56 0.08 12.90 1.34
C PHE A 56 -0.88 13.22 0.19
N PHE A 57 -2.19 13.21 0.46
CA PHE A 57 -3.24 13.22 -0.56
C PHE A 57 -4.31 14.26 -0.30
N TYR A 58 -4.99 14.68 -1.36
CA TYR A 58 -6.25 15.40 -1.25
C TYR A 58 -7.41 14.39 -1.14
N PRO A 59 -8.53 14.74 -0.49
CA PRO A 59 -9.71 13.90 -0.48
C PRO A 59 -10.24 13.70 -1.90
N LYS A 60 -10.61 12.47 -2.24
CA LYS A 60 -11.21 12.08 -3.53
C LYS A 60 -12.75 12.19 -3.52
N GLY A 61 -13.34 12.33 -2.34
CA GLY A 61 -14.79 12.47 -2.16
C GLY A 61 -15.12 13.34 -0.95
N VAL A 62 -16.26 14.04 -1.03
CA VAL A 62 -16.76 14.94 0.01
C VAL A 62 -18.25 14.69 0.18
N ILE A 63 -18.71 14.55 1.43
CA ILE A 63 -20.14 14.47 1.77
C ILE A 63 -20.54 15.76 2.48
N ILE A 64 -21.51 16.48 1.91
CA ILE A 64 -22.08 17.70 2.49
C ILE A 64 -23.59 17.49 2.65
N ARG A 65 -24.10 17.73 3.85
CA ARG A 65 -25.55 17.76 4.13
C ARG A 65 -25.91 19.04 4.85
N GLU A 66 -27.02 19.64 4.43
CA GLU A 66 -27.55 20.87 5.04
C GLU A 66 -26.50 22.01 5.14
N GLY A 67 -25.55 22.05 4.20
CA GLY A 67 -24.46 23.04 4.18
C GLY A 67 -23.28 22.74 5.11
N VAL A 68 -23.27 21.58 5.78
CA VAL A 68 -22.20 21.14 6.68
C VAL A 68 -21.39 20.02 6.03
N LEU A 69 -20.07 20.10 6.14
CA LEU A 69 -19.15 19.01 5.78
C LEU A 69 -19.30 17.87 6.78
N GLU A 70 -19.76 16.71 6.32
CA GLU A 70 -19.93 15.52 7.16
C GLU A 70 -18.76 14.55 7.05
N ASP A 71 -18.22 14.34 5.85
CA ASP A 71 -17.18 13.34 5.62
C ASP A 71 -16.26 13.67 4.44
N LEU A 72 -15.04 13.14 4.51
CA LEU A 72 -14.01 13.20 3.48
C LEU A 72 -13.48 11.80 3.21
N THR A 73 -13.60 11.35 1.96
CA THR A 73 -13.02 10.08 1.53
C THR A 73 -11.65 10.32 0.92
N PHE A 74 -10.64 9.60 1.40
CA PHE A 74 -9.27 9.69 0.91
C PHE A 74 -8.85 8.44 0.11
N PRO A 75 -7.74 8.50 -0.66
CA PRO A 75 -7.12 7.33 -1.27
C PRO A 75 -6.64 6.33 -0.22
N VAL A 76 -6.83 5.03 -0.49
CA VAL A 76 -6.42 3.94 0.40
C VAL A 76 -4.90 3.88 0.55
N ASN A 77 -4.39 3.71 1.77
CA ASN A 77 -2.99 3.44 2.10
C ASN A 77 -2.91 2.38 3.20
N LYS A 78 -3.24 1.13 2.87
CA LYS A 78 -3.49 0.07 3.86
C LYS A 78 -2.49 -1.07 3.80
N PHE A 79 -2.22 -1.63 4.98
CA PHE A 79 -1.47 -2.85 5.16
C PHE A 79 -2.40 -4.04 5.40
N PHE A 80 -2.02 -5.19 4.88
CA PHE A 80 -2.69 -6.47 5.08
C PHE A 80 -1.67 -7.55 5.39
N CYS A 81 -2.09 -8.63 6.03
CA CYS A 81 -1.23 -9.79 6.24
C CYS A 81 -1.93 -11.12 5.97
N LYS A 82 -1.12 -12.10 5.58
CA LYS A 82 -1.48 -13.51 5.64
C LYS A 82 -0.39 -14.31 6.33
N LYS A 83 -0.76 -15.10 7.33
CA LYS A 83 0.12 -16.07 7.97
C LYS A 83 -0.02 -17.45 7.35
N ALA A 84 1.10 -18.17 7.29
CA ALA A 84 1.18 -19.59 6.96
C ALA A 84 2.15 -20.26 7.94
N GLY A 85 1.62 -20.69 9.09
CA GLY A 85 2.45 -21.11 10.23
C GLY A 85 3.20 -19.94 10.83
N GLU A 86 4.52 -20.09 11.00
CA GLU A 86 5.41 -19.03 11.51
C GLU A 86 5.77 -18.01 10.42
N LYS A 87 5.69 -18.38 9.14
CA LYS A 87 5.96 -17.47 8.03
C LYS A 87 4.75 -16.59 7.74
N GLY A 88 5.00 -15.45 7.10
CA GLY A 88 3.93 -14.57 6.68
C GLY A 88 4.31 -13.65 5.53
N LEU A 89 3.27 -13.07 4.96
CA LEU A 89 3.32 -12.08 3.90
C LEU A 89 2.61 -10.83 4.38
N ILE A 90 3.27 -9.69 4.21
CA ILE A 90 2.66 -8.38 4.40
C ILE A 90 2.45 -7.76 3.02
N LEU A 91 1.28 -7.16 2.82
CA LEU A 91 0.91 -6.47 1.60
C LEU A 91 0.67 -5.01 1.95
N PHE A 92 1.19 -4.10 1.13
CA PHE A 92 0.84 -2.69 1.19
C PHE A 92 0.17 -2.28 -0.13
N LEU A 93 -0.98 -1.62 -0.03
CA LEU A 93 -1.76 -1.12 -1.16
C LEU A 93 -2.01 0.38 -1.00
N GLY A 94 -1.42 1.16 -1.92
CA GLY A 94 -1.66 2.58 -2.10
C GLY A 94 -2.50 2.86 -3.34
N GLU A 95 -3.67 3.48 -3.20
CA GLU A 95 -4.55 3.79 -4.34
C GLU A 95 -4.00 4.93 -5.20
N GLU A 96 -3.14 5.78 -4.65
CA GLU A 96 -2.51 6.89 -5.35
C GLU A 96 -1.01 7.01 -5.02
N GLN A 97 -0.27 7.71 -5.88
CA GLN A 97 1.07 8.18 -5.57
C GLN A 97 1.03 9.67 -5.21
N PRO A 98 1.76 10.12 -4.17
CA PRO A 98 1.79 11.54 -3.83
C PRO A 98 2.31 12.40 -4.99
N SER A 99 1.61 13.50 -5.28
CA SER A 99 1.99 14.43 -6.34
C SER A 99 3.09 15.42 -5.91
N GLY A 100 3.69 16.10 -6.89
CA GLY A 100 4.66 17.18 -6.66
C GLY A 100 6.12 16.77 -6.82
N ASN A 101 7.01 17.36 -6.01
CA ASN A 101 8.47 17.29 -6.16
C ASN A 101 9.12 16.02 -5.57
N GLY A 102 8.33 14.99 -5.26
CA GLY A 102 8.81 13.72 -4.71
C GLY A 102 9.05 13.68 -3.19
N ARG A 103 9.05 14.82 -2.47
CA ARG A 103 9.24 14.81 -1.00
C ARG A 103 8.16 14.00 -0.26
N LYS A 104 6.90 14.17 -0.65
CA LYS A 104 5.78 13.41 -0.09
C LYS A 104 5.88 11.92 -0.42
N GLY A 105 6.28 11.59 -1.66
CA GLY A 105 6.53 10.21 -2.08
C GLY A 105 7.63 9.54 -1.26
N TYR A 106 8.74 10.25 -1.02
CA TYR A 106 9.83 9.77 -0.17
C TYR A 106 9.37 9.52 1.28
N ARG A 107 8.59 10.44 1.86
CA ARG A 107 8.06 10.30 3.23
C ARG A 107 7.08 9.13 3.32
N LEU A 108 6.19 8.94 2.33
CA LEU A 108 5.28 7.81 2.30
C LEU A 108 6.03 6.48 2.18
N ALA A 109 7.04 6.42 1.30
CA ALA A 109 7.90 5.25 1.16
C ALA A 109 8.65 4.94 2.47
N SER A 110 9.11 5.97 3.19
CA SER A 110 9.75 5.81 4.50
C SER A 110 8.79 5.17 5.50
N PHE A 111 7.54 5.63 5.59
CA PHE A 111 6.54 5.02 6.49
C PHE A 111 6.24 3.56 6.15
N VAL A 112 6.19 3.22 4.86
CA VAL A 112 6.03 1.84 4.43
C VAL A 112 7.22 0.97 4.88
N LEU A 113 8.43 1.50 4.82
CA LEU A 113 9.64 0.81 5.29
C LEU A 113 9.72 0.74 6.81
N ASP A 114 9.29 1.78 7.54
CA ASP A 114 9.23 1.79 9.00
C ASP A 114 8.30 0.67 9.52
N VAL A 115 7.13 0.50 8.90
CA VAL A 115 6.23 -0.63 9.19
C VAL A 115 6.89 -1.97 8.85
N ALA A 116 7.60 -2.05 7.73
CA ALA A 116 8.30 -3.27 7.33
C ALA A 116 9.36 -3.66 8.37
N GLU A 117 10.18 -2.70 8.79
CA GLU A 117 11.23 -2.89 9.80
C GLU A 117 10.63 -3.29 11.15
N LYS A 118 9.59 -2.59 11.60
CA LYS A 118 8.86 -2.90 12.84
C LYS A 118 8.34 -4.34 12.86
N LEU A 119 7.81 -4.83 11.74
CA LEU A 119 7.27 -6.19 11.60
C LEU A 119 8.35 -7.24 11.27
N GLY A 120 9.63 -6.86 11.24
CA GLY A 120 10.76 -7.76 11.03
C GLY A 120 10.92 -8.24 9.58
N CYS A 121 10.42 -7.48 8.61
CA CYS A 121 10.58 -7.80 7.20
C CYS A 121 12.05 -7.81 6.79
N GLN A 122 12.48 -8.86 6.08
CA GLN A 122 13.85 -8.92 5.53
C GLN A 122 13.92 -8.59 4.04
N ARG A 123 12.76 -8.53 3.37
CA ARG A 123 12.70 -8.29 1.94
C ARG A 123 11.45 -7.53 1.57
N VAL A 124 11.65 -6.53 0.72
CA VAL A 124 10.59 -5.73 0.11
C VAL A 124 10.58 -6.02 -1.39
N TYR A 125 9.40 -6.33 -1.91
CA TYR A 125 9.11 -6.43 -3.33
C TYR A 125 8.20 -5.28 -3.72
N THR A 126 8.53 -4.60 -4.80
CA THR A 126 7.65 -3.59 -5.39
C THR A 126 7.12 -4.07 -6.72
N THR A 127 5.86 -3.78 -7.01
CA THR A 127 5.29 -4.07 -8.32
C THR A 127 5.10 -2.80 -9.13
N GLY A 128 5.26 -2.90 -10.44
CA GLY A 128 5.06 -1.80 -11.37
C GLY A 128 4.84 -2.31 -12.78
N ALA A 129 4.69 -1.38 -13.71
CA ALA A 129 4.57 -1.67 -15.12
C ALA A 129 5.43 -0.71 -15.93
N ALA A 130 5.92 -1.19 -17.06
CA ALA A 130 6.61 -0.39 -18.06
C ALA A 130 5.82 -0.46 -19.36
N VAL A 131 5.66 0.67 -20.03
CA VAL A 131 5.11 0.68 -21.40
C VAL A 131 6.14 0.02 -22.32
N ALA A 132 5.69 -0.98 -23.08
CA ALA A 132 6.51 -1.66 -24.06
C ALA A 132 5.76 -1.70 -25.40
N LEU A 133 6.49 -1.46 -26.49
CA LEU A 133 5.99 -1.67 -27.84
C LEU A 133 5.89 -3.18 -28.08
N THR A 134 4.72 -3.74 -27.78
CA THR A 134 4.44 -5.17 -27.91
C THR A 134 3.02 -5.38 -28.41
N HIS A 135 2.81 -6.43 -29.21
CA HIS A 135 1.49 -6.80 -29.67
C HIS A 135 0.71 -7.45 -28.52
N HIS A 136 -0.56 -7.06 -28.29
CA HIS A 136 -1.36 -7.50 -27.14
C HIS A 136 -1.58 -9.02 -27.04
N ALA A 137 -1.45 -9.74 -28.16
CA ALA A 137 -1.54 -11.20 -28.20
C ALA A 137 -0.22 -11.93 -27.84
N LEU A 138 0.89 -11.20 -27.67
CA LEU A 138 2.15 -11.81 -27.25
C LEU A 138 2.13 -12.08 -25.74
N LYS A 139 2.86 -13.13 -25.34
CA LYS A 139 3.05 -13.44 -23.93
C LYS A 139 3.72 -12.24 -23.22
N PRO A 140 3.12 -11.69 -22.15
CA PRO A 140 3.71 -10.57 -21.43
C PRO A 140 5.04 -10.99 -20.78
N ARG A 141 6.00 -10.07 -20.76
CA ARG A 141 7.30 -10.25 -20.10
C ARG A 141 7.25 -9.65 -18.69
N VAL A 142 8.04 -10.23 -17.78
CA VAL A 142 8.30 -9.70 -16.45
C VAL A 142 9.80 -9.44 -16.35
N TRP A 143 10.16 -8.25 -15.89
CA TRP A 143 11.55 -7.88 -15.60
C TRP A 143 11.74 -7.94 -14.09
N VAL A 144 12.82 -8.59 -13.65
CA VAL A 144 13.15 -8.83 -12.24
C VAL A 144 14.59 -8.43 -11.99
#